data_AF-A0A2G8XLL9-F1
#
_entry.id   AF-A0A2G8XLL9-F1
#
_cell.length_a   1.000
_cell.length_b   1.000
_cell.length_c   1.000
_cell.angle_alpha   90.00
_cell.angle_beta   90.00
_cell.angle_gamma   90.00
#
_symmetry.space_group_name_H-M   'P 1'
#
loop_
_entity.id
_entity.type
_entity.pdbx_description
1 polymer ?
#
loop_
_entity_poly.entity_id
_entity_poly.type
_entity_poly.pdbx_seq_one_letter_code
_entity_poly.pdbx_strand_id
1 'polypeptide(L)'
;MAFVTDVCTIGNDKSVTLNSTSNKVTFRCASDADTLSTINFEEALRGDGCDQTVKLADLKLSASLVEGMSALSATNAVPYLLESPTETDLPTYTFEVAKLPKEQTVLCYKCIKKTEHESIHKSEPAKDCKFRITVPAAKPNPQGPGEDGQQESHQDPNGQTQQGDDLNPSEPDQKPDGA
;
A
#
# COMPACT_ATOMS: atom_id res chain seq x y z
N MET A 1 -24.61 12.92 -4.76
CA MET A 1 -23.66 13.86 -4.14
C MET A 1 -22.89 13.08 -3.09
N ALA A 2 -21.57 12.96 -3.22
CA ALA A 2 -20.73 12.33 -2.20
C ALA A 2 -20.39 13.39 -1.16
N PHE A 3 -20.83 13.19 0.09
CA PHE A 3 -20.45 14.04 1.20
C PHE A 3 -19.05 13.63 1.68
N VAL A 4 -18.14 14.59 1.82
CA VAL A 4 -16.84 14.36 2.48
C VAL A 4 -17.13 14.23 3.97
N THR A 5 -17.12 13.00 4.50
CA THR A 5 -17.40 12.72 5.92
C THR A 5 -16.15 12.84 6.79
N ASP A 6 -14.98 12.81 6.18
CA ASP A 6 -13.70 12.73 6.86
C ASP A 6 -13.11 14.13 7.07
N VAL A 7 -13.57 14.79 8.13
CA VAL A 7 -13.08 16.12 8.54
C VAL A 7 -12.15 15.96 9.75
N CYS A 8 -10.91 16.44 9.65
CA CYS A 8 -9.91 16.41 10.71
C CYS A 8 -9.94 17.73 11.50
N THR A 9 -10.32 17.67 12.78
CA THR A 9 -10.42 18.81 13.71
C THR A 9 -9.38 18.68 14.81
N ILE A 10 -8.83 19.80 15.29
CA ILE A 10 -7.76 19.77 16.29
C ILE A 10 -8.14 18.95 17.52
N GLY A 11 -7.22 18.06 17.93
CA GLY A 11 -7.44 17.15 19.06
C GLY A 11 -8.45 16.04 18.80
N ASN A 12 -8.97 15.90 17.58
CA ASN A 12 -9.82 14.80 17.14
C ASN A 12 -9.20 14.06 15.95
N ASP A 13 -8.21 13.22 16.24
CA ASP A 13 -7.57 12.38 15.24
C ASP A 13 -8.59 11.50 14.49
N LYS A 14 -8.32 11.30 13.20
CA LYS A 14 -9.12 10.45 12.31
C LYS A 14 -8.29 9.28 11.81
N SER A 15 -8.96 8.18 11.52
CA SER A 15 -8.32 7.00 10.98
C SER A 15 -9.27 6.30 10.02
N VAL A 16 -8.75 5.95 8.85
CA VAL A 16 -9.48 5.22 7.81
C VAL A 16 -8.66 4.02 7.37
N THR A 17 -9.34 2.96 6.93
CA THR A 17 -8.70 1.79 6.35
C THR A 17 -9.24 1.58 4.94
N LEU A 18 -8.36 1.61 3.95
CA LEU A 18 -8.72 1.34 2.56
C LEU A 18 -9.00 -0.15 2.36
N ASN A 19 -9.64 -0.49 1.25
CA ASN A 19 -9.84 -1.88 0.86
C ASN A 19 -9.88 -2.00 -0.68
N SER A 20 -10.06 -3.22 -1.18
CA SER A 20 -10.07 -3.48 -2.63
C SER A 20 -11.24 -2.82 -3.38
N THR A 21 -12.33 -2.50 -2.68
CA THR A 21 -13.54 -1.89 -3.24
C THR A 21 -13.55 -0.37 -3.04
N SER A 22 -12.84 0.13 -2.03
CA SER A 22 -12.64 1.54 -1.73
C SER A 22 -11.16 1.80 -1.52
N ASN A 23 -10.44 1.92 -2.63
CA ASN A 23 -8.99 2.16 -2.71
C ASN A 23 -8.62 3.65 -2.58
N LYS A 24 -9.59 4.50 -2.24
CA LYS A 24 -9.42 5.94 -2.07
C LYS A 24 -10.14 6.45 -0.83
N VAL A 25 -9.64 7.55 -0.29
CA VAL A 25 -10.30 8.35 0.74
C VAL A 25 -10.20 9.82 0.36
N THR A 26 -11.26 10.56 0.65
CA THR A 26 -11.32 12.00 0.48
C THR A 26 -11.57 12.62 1.85
N PHE A 27 -10.69 13.51 2.29
CA PHE A 27 -10.74 14.13 3.60
C PHE A 27 -10.43 15.63 3.51
N ARG A 28 -10.73 16.39 4.56
CA ARG A 28 -10.37 17.81 4.65
C ARG A 28 -9.93 18.18 6.06
N CYS A 29 -9.13 19.23 6.15
CA CYS A 29 -8.87 19.87 7.43
C CYS A 29 -10.06 20.78 7.80
N ALA A 30 -10.38 20.85 9.10
CA ALA A 30 -11.37 21.78 9.61
C ALA A 30 -10.82 23.22 9.65
N SER A 31 -11.71 24.20 9.85
CA SER A 31 -11.35 25.63 9.92
C SER A 31 -10.38 25.96 11.05
N ASP A 32 -10.38 25.18 12.14
CA ASP A 32 -9.45 25.33 13.24
C ASP A 32 -8.08 24.70 12.96
N ALA A 33 -7.89 24.00 11.83
CA ALA A 33 -6.72 23.22 11.44
C ALA A 33 -6.41 23.33 9.93
N ASP A 34 -6.73 24.46 9.30
CA ASP A 34 -6.93 24.64 7.85
C ASP A 34 -5.78 24.25 6.91
N THR A 35 -4.59 23.94 7.43
CA THR A 35 -3.39 23.65 6.64
C THR A 35 -2.99 22.19 6.76
N LEU A 36 -2.83 21.50 5.62
CA LEU A 36 -2.30 20.14 5.58
C LEU A 36 -0.76 20.13 5.66
N SER A 37 -0.22 19.22 6.45
CA SER A 37 1.19 18.88 6.52
C SER A 37 1.38 17.38 6.21
N THR A 38 2.30 17.00 5.33
CA THR A 38 3.27 17.84 4.58
C THR A 38 2.63 18.65 3.46
N ILE A 39 3.18 19.82 3.13
CA ILE A 39 2.69 20.65 2.00
C ILE A 39 3.10 20.08 0.63
N ASN A 40 4.10 19.19 0.59
CA ASN A 40 4.47 18.45 -0.60
C ASN A 40 3.58 17.21 -0.72
N PHE A 41 2.78 17.13 -1.79
CA PHE A 41 1.83 16.03 -2.02
C PHE A 41 2.48 14.73 -2.50
N GLU A 42 3.79 14.75 -2.78
CA GLU A 42 4.58 13.54 -3.01
C GLU A 42 5.12 12.94 -1.70
N GLU A 43 4.83 13.57 -0.56
CA GLU A 43 5.28 13.16 0.77
C GLU A 43 4.10 12.82 1.68
N ALA A 44 4.39 12.03 2.71
CA ALA A 44 3.49 11.70 3.81
C ALA A 44 4.29 11.48 5.10
N LEU A 45 3.59 11.29 6.23
CA LEU A 45 4.21 10.91 7.50
C LEU A 45 4.03 9.41 7.72
N ARG A 46 5.08 8.73 8.17
CA ARG A 46 5.08 7.28 8.36
C ARG A 46 4.47 6.87 9.71
N GLY A 47 3.62 5.85 9.68
CA GLY A 47 3.11 5.17 10.87
C GLY A 47 2.13 5.99 11.71
N ASP A 48 1.76 5.43 12.86
CA ASP A 48 0.75 6.03 13.74
C ASP A 48 1.23 7.30 14.46
N GLY A 49 2.54 7.43 14.69
CA GLY A 49 3.14 8.60 15.36
C GLY A 49 3.00 9.88 14.52
N CYS A 50 3.05 9.74 13.20
CA CYS A 50 3.04 10.84 12.22
C CYS A 50 4.25 11.77 12.36
N ASP A 51 5.44 11.25 12.64
CA ASP A 51 6.61 12.08 13.00
C ASP A 51 7.76 12.01 11.98
N GLN A 52 7.74 11.03 11.09
CA GLN A 52 8.78 10.85 10.07
C GLN A 52 8.23 11.09 8.67
N THR A 53 8.71 12.12 8.00
CA THR A 53 8.41 12.36 6.58
C THR A 53 9.02 11.27 5.69
N VAL A 54 8.24 10.80 4.71
CA VAL A 54 8.61 9.82 3.71
C VAL A 54 8.03 10.21 2.35
N LYS A 55 8.70 9.88 1.26
CA LYS A 55 8.14 10.04 -0.08
C LYS A 55 7.18 8.89 -0.40
N LEU A 56 6.06 9.19 -1.04
CA LEU A 56 5.10 8.18 -1.46
C LEU A 56 5.72 7.14 -2.40
N ALA A 57 6.62 7.57 -3.28
CA ALA A 57 7.35 6.70 -4.21
C ALA A 57 8.23 5.65 -3.48
N ASP A 58 8.81 6.00 -2.33
CA ASP A 58 9.71 5.11 -1.58
C ASP A 58 8.95 4.00 -0.84
N LEU A 59 7.65 4.19 -0.61
CA LEU A 59 6.81 3.24 0.09
C LEU A 59 6.40 2.04 -0.77
N LYS A 60 6.76 2.05 -2.06
CA LYS A 60 6.31 1.06 -3.06
C LYS A 60 4.78 0.95 -3.09
N LEU A 61 4.10 2.03 -2.71
CA LEU A 61 2.68 2.23 -2.85
C LEU A 61 2.49 2.97 -4.17
N SER A 62 1.69 2.43 -5.08
CA SER A 62 1.24 3.17 -6.27
C SER A 62 0.18 4.21 -5.86
N ALA A 63 0.57 5.13 -4.97
CA ALA A 63 -0.29 6.07 -4.29
C ALA A 63 -0.12 7.48 -4.85
N SER A 64 -1.20 8.26 -4.76
CA SER A 64 -1.18 9.69 -5.02
C SER A 64 -2.00 10.44 -3.97
N LEU A 65 -1.59 11.67 -3.67
CA LEU A 65 -2.39 12.64 -2.95
C LEU A 65 -2.65 13.82 -3.89
N VAL A 66 -3.89 14.23 -4.01
CA VAL A 66 -4.27 15.42 -4.78
C VAL A 66 -5.11 16.35 -3.93
N GLU A 67 -4.84 17.64 -4.06
CA GLU A 67 -5.72 18.69 -3.56
C GLU A 67 -6.76 19.03 -4.62
N GLY A 68 -8.00 19.25 -4.17
CA GLY A 68 -9.10 19.67 -5.01
C GLY A 68 -10.00 20.67 -4.29
N MET A 69 -10.85 21.32 -5.08
CA MET A 69 -11.93 22.16 -4.56
C MET A 69 -12.93 21.30 -3.78
N SER A 70 -13.43 21.85 -2.68
CA SER A 70 -14.54 21.24 -1.96
C SER A 70 -15.80 21.22 -2.81
N ALA A 71 -16.41 20.04 -2.96
CA ALA A 71 -17.70 19.89 -3.64
C ALA A 71 -18.86 20.61 -2.93
N LEU A 72 -18.63 21.12 -1.72
CA LEU A 72 -19.58 21.90 -0.95
C LEU A 72 -19.41 23.41 -1.15
N SER A 73 -18.36 23.86 -1.86
CA SER A 73 -18.12 25.28 -2.11
C SER A 73 -19.25 25.85 -2.97
N ALA A 74 -19.87 26.93 -2.50
CA ALA A 74 -20.92 27.63 -3.25
C ALA A 74 -20.35 28.45 -4.41
N THR A 75 -19.07 28.82 -4.35
CA THR A 75 -18.44 29.75 -5.30
C THR A 75 -17.68 29.03 -6.40
N ASN A 76 -17.40 27.72 -6.26
CA ASN A 76 -16.46 26.97 -7.11
C ASN A 76 -15.11 27.69 -7.31
N ALA A 77 -14.77 28.61 -6.40
CA ALA A 77 -13.54 29.37 -6.46
C ALA A 77 -12.41 28.54 -5.87
N VAL A 78 -11.18 28.83 -6.31
CA VAL A 78 -9.99 28.25 -5.67
C VAL A 78 -9.94 28.77 -4.23
N PRO A 79 -9.80 27.88 -3.22
CA PRO A 79 -9.86 28.26 -1.80
C PRO A 79 -8.94 29.45 -1.45
N TYR A 80 -7.74 29.46 -2.04
CA TYR A 80 -6.70 30.48 -1.79
C TYR A 80 -6.97 31.85 -2.44
N LEU A 81 -7.99 31.97 -3.29
CA LEU A 81 -8.37 33.24 -3.94
C LEU A 81 -9.54 33.94 -3.25
N LEU A 82 -10.09 33.33 -2.21
CA LEU A 82 -11.21 33.90 -1.45
C LEU A 82 -10.69 34.82 -0.35
N GLU A 83 -11.23 36.03 -0.28
CA GLU A 83 -10.92 36.99 0.79
C GLU A 83 -11.43 36.52 2.15
N SER A 84 -12.47 35.68 2.17
CA SER A 84 -13.08 35.13 3.38
C SER A 84 -13.61 33.72 3.11
N PRO A 85 -12.72 32.71 3.03
CA PRO A 85 -13.14 31.33 2.78
C PRO A 85 -13.98 30.83 3.94
N THR A 86 -15.10 30.18 3.62
CA THR A 86 -15.93 29.48 4.61
C THR A 86 -15.44 28.04 4.79
N GLU A 87 -15.94 27.32 5.80
CA GLU A 87 -15.58 25.90 6.00
C GLU A 87 -15.87 25.02 4.78
N THR A 88 -16.87 25.40 3.98
CA THR A 88 -17.22 24.70 2.75
C THR A 88 -16.30 25.04 1.58
N ASP A 89 -15.51 26.10 1.68
CA ASP A 89 -14.53 26.51 0.67
C ASP A 89 -13.13 25.97 0.94
N LEU A 90 -12.88 25.34 2.10
CA LEU A 90 -11.57 24.75 2.41
C LEU A 90 -11.19 23.64 1.41
N PRO A 91 -9.89 23.47 1.10
CA PRO A 91 -9.44 22.43 0.18
C PRO A 91 -9.81 21.05 0.69
N THR A 92 -10.01 20.14 -0.26
CA THR A 92 -10.25 18.73 0.02
C THR A 92 -9.11 17.91 -0.57
N TYR A 93 -8.64 16.93 0.17
CA TYR A 93 -7.53 16.07 -0.22
C TYR A 93 -8.05 14.68 -0.54
N THR A 94 -7.66 14.14 -1.70
CA THR A 94 -7.97 12.77 -2.08
C THR A 94 -6.69 11.96 -2.13
N PHE A 95 -6.61 10.95 -1.27
CA PHE A 95 -5.57 9.95 -1.29
C PHE A 95 -6.10 8.70 -1.98
N GLU A 96 -5.37 8.20 -2.96
CA GLU A 96 -5.75 7.01 -3.71
C GLU A 96 -4.55 6.07 -3.88
N VAL A 97 -4.81 4.77 -3.85
CA VAL A 97 -3.84 3.74 -4.25
C VAL A 97 -4.36 3.00 -5.48
N ALA A 98 -3.56 2.90 -6.54
CA ALA A 98 -3.98 2.17 -7.75
C ALA A 98 -4.16 0.67 -7.49
N LYS A 99 -3.37 0.11 -6.55
CA LYS A 99 -3.46 -1.29 -6.11
C LYS A 99 -3.02 -1.40 -4.67
N LEU A 100 -3.63 -2.35 -3.94
CA LEU A 100 -3.16 -2.69 -2.60
C LEU A 100 -1.72 -3.24 -2.62
N PRO A 101 -0.87 -2.81 -1.67
CA PRO A 101 0.53 -3.24 -1.57
C PRO A 101 0.66 -4.71 -1.17
N LYS A 102 1.89 -5.22 -1.24
CA LYS A 102 2.23 -6.56 -0.69
C LYS A 102 2.22 -6.59 0.83
N GLU A 103 2.60 -5.48 1.46
CA GLU A 103 2.70 -5.32 2.89
C GLU A 103 1.78 -4.20 3.37
N GLN A 104 1.17 -4.37 4.53
CA GLN A 104 0.36 -3.32 5.12
C GLN A 104 1.23 -2.08 5.37
N THR A 105 0.72 -0.91 4.97
CA THR A 105 1.39 0.37 5.22
C THR A 105 0.42 1.32 5.92
N VAL A 106 0.92 2.03 6.93
CA VAL A 106 0.20 3.09 7.62
C VAL A 106 0.86 4.42 7.27
N LEU A 107 0.06 5.33 6.74
CA LEU A 107 0.44 6.69 6.41
C LEU A 107 -0.37 7.68 7.24
N CYS A 108 0.16 8.88 7.38
CA CYS A 108 -0.48 9.93 8.12
C CYS A 108 -0.26 11.29 7.48
N TYR A 109 -1.24 12.16 7.67
CA TYR A 109 -1.14 13.59 7.43
C TYR A 109 -1.57 14.35 8.68
N LYS A 110 -1.04 15.55 8.88
CA LYS A 110 -1.39 16.42 10.00
C LYS A 110 -2.15 17.63 9.48
N CYS A 111 -3.31 17.93 10.06
CA CYS A 111 -3.95 19.23 9.91
C CYS A 111 -3.47 20.13 11.05
N ILE A 112 -2.92 21.28 10.70
CA ILE A 112 -2.32 22.25 11.62
C ILE A 112 -2.97 23.62 11.42
N LYS A 113 -2.94 24.46 12.45
CA LYS A 113 -3.28 25.87 12.28
C LYS A 113 -2.28 26.51 11.33
N LYS A 114 -2.77 27.32 10.39
CA LYS A 114 -1.93 28.30 9.71
C LYS A 114 -1.26 29.18 10.76
N THR A 115 0.06 29.02 10.92
CA THR A 115 0.84 29.95 11.73
C THR A 115 0.91 31.27 10.99
N GLU A 116 0.06 32.22 11.36
CA GLU A 116 0.40 33.63 11.19
C GLU A 116 1.70 33.89 11.99
N HIS A 117 2.60 34.66 11.40
CA HIS A 117 3.98 34.88 11.86
C HIS A 117 4.16 34.87 13.39
N GLU A 118 5.14 34.09 13.85
CA GLU A 118 5.84 34.17 15.15
C GLU A 118 4.99 34.48 16.40
N SER A 119 4.88 33.48 17.28
CA SER A 119 4.96 33.75 18.71
C SER A 119 6.03 32.86 19.33
N ILE A 120 7.23 33.42 19.46
CA ILE A 120 8.34 32.89 20.27
C ILE A 120 7.96 33.02 21.75
N HIS A 121 6.92 32.34 22.23
CA HIS A 121 6.66 32.21 23.66
C HIS A 121 5.99 30.86 23.95
N LYS A 122 6.78 29.93 24.52
CA LYS A 122 6.40 28.63 25.11
C LYS A 122 5.31 27.87 24.34
N SER A 123 5.74 26.99 23.45
CA SER A 123 4.87 26.02 22.79
C SER A 123 4.15 25.16 23.83
N GLU A 124 2.87 25.41 24.08
CA GLU A 124 1.97 24.27 24.26
C GLU A 124 2.17 23.36 23.05
N PRO A 125 2.20 22.02 23.22
CA PRO A 125 2.33 21.13 22.07
C PRO A 125 1.24 21.53 21.09
N ALA A 126 1.65 21.97 19.89
CA ALA A 126 0.72 22.40 18.86
C ALA A 126 -0.28 21.26 18.69
N LYS A 127 -1.55 21.51 19.06
CA LYS A 127 -2.58 20.50 18.93
C LYS A 127 -2.81 20.34 17.43
N ASP A 128 -2.28 19.29 16.86
CA ASP A 128 -2.55 18.88 15.49
C ASP A 128 -3.80 17.99 15.46
N CYS A 129 -4.31 17.75 14.26
CA CYS A 129 -5.19 16.62 14.00
C CYS A 129 -4.46 15.64 13.10
N LYS A 130 -4.33 14.39 13.52
CA LYS A 130 -3.69 13.34 12.73
C LYS A 130 -4.74 12.60 11.92
N PHE A 131 -4.59 12.62 10.60
CA PHE A 131 -5.40 11.84 9.67
C PHE A 131 -4.62 10.60 9.23
N ARG A 132 -4.92 9.45 9.82
CA ARG A 132 -4.23 8.17 9.53
C ARG A 132 -4.95 7.40 8.44
N ILE A 133 -4.19 6.86 7.51
CA ILE A 133 -4.66 6.02 6.40
C ILE A 133 -3.92 4.69 6.49
N THR A 134 -4.67 3.64 6.80
CA THR A 134 -4.17 2.26 6.73
C THR A 134 -4.46 1.69 5.35
N VAL A 135 -3.41 1.34 4.62
CA VAL A 135 -3.47 0.62 3.36
C VAL A 135 -3.15 -0.85 3.64
N PRO A 136 -4.14 -1.76 3.65
CA PRO A 136 -3.89 -3.16 3.93
C PRO A 136 -3.11 -3.84 2.81
N ALA A 137 -2.41 -4.91 3.16
CA ALA A 137 -1.86 -5.82 2.16
C ALA A 137 -2.96 -6.42 1.29
N ALA A 138 -2.66 -6.62 0.00
CA ALA A 138 -3.52 -7.39 -0.88
C ALA A 138 -3.69 -8.81 -0.30
N LYS A 139 -4.94 -9.30 -0.27
CA LYS A 139 -5.18 -10.70 0.08
C LYS A 139 -4.49 -11.59 -0.96
N PRO A 140 -3.81 -12.67 -0.55
CA PRO A 140 -3.31 -13.67 -1.49
C PRO A 140 -4.47 -14.13 -2.37
N ASN A 141 -4.30 -14.09 -3.69
CA ASN A 141 -5.33 -14.57 -4.59
C ASN A 141 -5.45 -16.09 -4.40
N PRO A 142 -6.63 -16.64 -4.04
CA PRO A 142 -6.80 -18.09 -3.93
C PRO A 142 -6.69 -18.81 -5.28
N GLN A 143 -6.68 -18.07 -6.38
CA GLN A 143 -6.51 -18.57 -7.75
C GLN A 143 -5.15 -18.12 -8.31
N GLY A 144 -4.08 -18.66 -7.74
CA GLY A 144 -2.86 -18.91 -8.51
C GLY A 144 -2.91 -20.35 -9.01
N PRO A 145 -2.58 -20.65 -10.28
CA PRO A 145 -2.15 -22.00 -10.63
C PRO A 145 -1.00 -22.36 -9.69
N GLY A 146 -1.00 -23.59 -9.17
CA GLY A 146 0.14 -24.08 -8.42
C GLY A 146 1.42 -23.82 -9.22
N GLU A 147 2.39 -23.15 -8.60
CA GLU A 147 3.77 -23.32 -9.03
C GLU A 147 4.07 -24.80 -8.76
N ASP A 148 4.02 -25.58 -9.84
CA ASP A 148 4.53 -26.94 -9.90
C ASP A 148 5.99 -26.94 -9.44
N GLY A 149 6.18 -27.15 -8.14
CA GLY A 149 7.41 -27.69 -7.60
C GLY A 149 7.55 -29.14 -8.07
N GLN A 150 7.90 -29.33 -9.35
CA GLN A 150 8.47 -30.58 -9.81
C GLN A 150 9.83 -30.74 -9.11
N GLN A 151 9.82 -31.41 -7.96
CA GLN A 151 10.96 -32.21 -7.56
C GLN A 151 11.17 -33.26 -8.65
N GLU A 152 12.22 -33.09 -9.45
CA GLU A 152 12.81 -34.16 -10.23
C GLU A 152 13.29 -35.26 -9.28
N SER A 153 12.40 -36.20 -8.96
CA SER A 153 12.75 -37.56 -8.62
C SER A 153 12.51 -38.40 -9.87
N HIS A 154 13.55 -38.50 -10.71
CA HIS A 154 13.64 -39.52 -11.76
C HIS A 154 13.69 -40.89 -11.07
N GLN A 155 12.53 -41.54 -10.96
CA GLN A 155 12.42 -42.98 -10.81
C GLN A 155 11.50 -43.46 -11.93
N ASP A 156 12.12 -43.97 -12.99
CA ASP A 156 11.44 -44.63 -14.09
C ASP A 156 10.69 -45.89 -13.62
N PRO A 157 9.64 -46.30 -14.36
CA PRO A 157 8.52 -47.06 -13.84
C PRO A 157 8.63 -48.57 -14.12
N ASN A 158 7.92 -49.34 -13.30
CA ASN A 158 7.77 -50.78 -13.39
C ASN A 158 6.78 -51.19 -14.51
N GLY A 159 7.06 -52.27 -15.26
CA GLY A 159 6.10 -52.87 -16.21
C GLY A 159 6.58 -54.09 -17.04
N GLN A 160 6.44 -55.29 -16.47
CA GLN A 160 6.09 -56.60 -17.09
C GLN A 160 6.99 -57.34 -18.14
N THR A 161 7.61 -58.42 -17.65
CA THR A 161 7.54 -59.86 -18.06
C THR A 161 7.77 -60.33 -19.51
N GLN A 162 8.83 -61.16 -19.71
CA GLN A 162 8.91 -62.50 -20.37
C GLN A 162 10.40 -62.79 -20.70
N GLN A 163 11.12 -63.69 -20.01
CA GLN A 163 11.15 -65.16 -20.09
C GLN A 163 12.16 -65.71 -21.13
N GLY A 164 13.11 -66.53 -20.65
CA GLY A 164 14.07 -67.37 -21.41
C GLY A 164 15.29 -66.59 -21.90
N ASP A 165 16.55 -67.01 -21.82
CA ASP A 165 17.23 -68.31 -21.71
C ASP A 165 18.74 -67.92 -21.58
N ASP A 166 19.70 -68.68 -21.07
CA ASP A 166 19.79 -69.92 -20.34
C ASP A 166 21.20 -69.92 -19.71
N LEU A 167 21.35 -70.68 -18.64
CA LEU A 167 22.57 -70.80 -17.86
C LEU A 167 23.65 -71.58 -18.61
N ASN A 168 24.89 -71.17 -18.36
CA ASN A 168 26.10 -71.98 -18.47
C ASN A 168 25.89 -73.45 -18.03
N PRO A 169 26.52 -74.41 -18.72
CA PRO A 169 27.23 -75.45 -17.99
C PRO A 169 28.66 -75.70 -18.50
N SER A 170 29.52 -75.98 -17.52
CA SER A 170 30.97 -76.19 -17.59
C SER A 170 31.43 -77.43 -18.38
N GLU A 171 32.54 -77.23 -19.14
CA GLU A 171 33.69 -78.12 -19.45
C GLU A 171 33.48 -79.56 -20.05
N PRO A 172 34.51 -80.21 -20.66
CA PRO A 172 35.91 -79.80 -20.93
C PRO A 172 36.43 -80.13 -22.36
N ASP A 173 37.74 -79.90 -22.54
CA ASP A 173 38.70 -80.60 -23.42
C ASP A 173 39.14 -80.01 -24.79
N GLN A 174 40.47 -79.77 -24.83
CA GLN A 174 41.43 -80.07 -25.90
C GLN A 174 41.67 -79.08 -27.08
N LYS A 175 42.83 -78.40 -26.96
CA LYS A 175 43.75 -77.90 -28.01
C LYS A 175 43.99 -78.98 -29.11
N PRO A 176 44.08 -78.66 -30.43
CA PRO A 176 45.35 -78.24 -31.06
C PRO A 176 45.29 -77.22 -32.23
N ASP A 177 46.37 -76.43 -32.25
CA ASP A 177 47.24 -75.98 -33.34
C ASP A 177 46.68 -75.48 -34.69
N GLY A 178 47.20 -74.33 -35.10
CA GLY A 178 47.84 -74.20 -36.42
C GLY A 178 47.22 -73.19 -37.39
N ALA A 179 47.82 -72.01 -37.48
CA ALA A 179 48.48 -71.48 -38.70
C ALA A 179 49.11 -70.11 -38.39
#